data_AF-A0A6J4VUA6-F1
#
_entry.id   AF-A0A6J4VUA6-F1
#
_cell.length_a   1.000
_cell.length_b   1.000
_cell.length_c   1.000
_cell.angle_alpha   90.00
_cell.angle_beta   90.00
_cell.angle_gamma   90.00
#
_symmetry.space_group_name_H-M   'P 1'
#
loop_
_entity.id
_entity.type
_entity.pdbx_description
1 polymer ?
#
loop_
_entity_poly.entity_id
_entity_poly.type
_entity_poly.pdbx_seq_one_letter_code
_entity_poly.pdbx_strand_id
1 'polypeptide(L)' 'MLILSAADVRALVPMAEATRLMGVAFAELSAGRAASPLRTPLHDEGRGSDTLFMPAAIPALGGLGLKVVSVYPTNAARGL' A
#
# COMPACT_ATOMS: atom_id res chain seq x y z
N MET A 1 3.67 -16.08 -12.42
CA MET A 1 3.69 -14.81 -11.67
C MET A 1 3.26 -13.70 -12.62
N LEU A 2 2.22 -12.93 -12.25
CA LEU A 2 1.75 -11.79 -13.05
C LEU A 2 2.48 -10.52 -12.57
N ILE A 3 2.94 -9.68 -13.49
CA ILE A 3 3.61 -8.40 -13.20
C ILE A 3 2.74 -7.30 -13.82
N LEU A 4 2.37 -6.30 -13.02
CA LEU A 4 1.56 -5.17 -13.45
C LEU A 4 2.37 -3.88 -13.31
N SER A 5 2.41 -3.10 -14.38
CA SER A 5 2.99 -1.76 -14.39
C SER A 5 2.05 -0.74 -13.75
N ALA A 6 2.55 0.47 -13.51
CA ALA A 6 1.71 1.58 -13.05
C ALA A 6 0.60 1.93 -14.06
N ALA A 7 0.82 1.71 -15.36
CA ALA A 7 -0.19 1.93 -16.38
C ALA A 7 -1.31 0.88 -16.30
N ASP A 8 -0.94 -0.39 -16.10
CA ASP A 8 -1.90 -1.49 -15.94
C ASP A 8 -2.78 -1.26 -14.72
N VAL A 9 -2.19 -0.89 -13.57
CA VAL A 9 -2.95 -0.61 -12.35
C VAL A 9 -3.92 0.55 -12.53
N ARG A 10 -3.50 1.64 -13.20
CA ARG A 10 -4.38 2.79 -13.49
C ARG A 10 -5.57 2.41 -14.38
N ALA A 11 -5.37 1.52 -15.34
CA ALA A 11 -6.44 1.04 -16.21
C ALA A 11 -7.40 0.08 -15.49
N LEU A 12 -6.88 -0.78 -14.62
CA LEU A 12 -7.64 -1.82 -13.94
C LEU A 12 -8.45 -1.32 -12.73
N VAL A 13 -7.98 -0.27 -12.04
CA VAL A 13 -8.61 0.23 -10.81
C VAL A 13 -8.88 1.73 -10.91
N PRO A 14 -9.95 2.16 -11.62
CA PRO A 14 -10.36 3.55 -11.66
C PRO A 14 -10.78 4.05 -10.27
N MET A 15 -10.78 5.37 -10.07
CA MET A 15 -10.95 5.95 -8.73
C MET A 15 -12.26 5.55 -8.03
N ALA A 16 -13.37 5.44 -8.77
CA ALA A 16 -14.65 4.99 -8.20
C ALA A 16 -14.56 3.57 -7.62
N GLU A 17 -13.82 2.68 -8.30
CA GLU A 17 -13.60 1.32 -7.84
C GLU A 17 -12.64 1.29 -6.64
N ALA A 18 -11.58 2.09 -6.66
CA ALA A 18 -10.69 2.24 -5.51
C ALA A 18 -11.43 2.68 -4.24
N THR A 19 -12.31 3.69 -4.34
CA THR A 19 -13.13 4.15 -3.22
C THR A 19 -14.06 3.05 -2.69
N ARG A 20 -14.73 2.32 -3.59
CA ARG A 20 -15.62 1.21 -3.22
C ARG A 20 -14.86 0.11 -2.49
N LEU A 21 -13.70 -0.31 -3.01
CA LEU A 21 -12.86 -1.34 -2.41
C LEU A 21 -12.36 -0.93 -1.02
N MET A 22 -11.94 0.33 -0.87
CA MET A 22 -11.50 0.85 0.44
C MET A 22 -12.64 0.89 1.46
N GLY A 23 -13.89 1.17 1.05
CA GLY A 23 -15.06 1.08 1.91
C GLY A 23 -15.24 -0.33 2.50
N VAL A 24 -15.11 -1.36 1.67
CA VAL A 24 -15.15 -2.76 2.13
C VAL A 24 -13.97 -3.07 3.06
N ALA A 25 -12.76 -2.66 2.67
CA ALA A 25 -11.55 -2.92 3.47
C ALA A 25 -11.65 -2.33 4.89
N PHE A 26 -12.12 -1.08 5.02
CA PHE A 26 -12.32 -0.47 6.33
C PHE A 26 -13.47 -1.08 7.12
N ALA A 27 -14.58 -1.46 6.46
CA ALA A 27 -15.67 -2.17 7.13
C ALA A 27 -15.21 -3.51 7.73
N GLU A 28 -14.41 -4.29 6.99
CA GLU A 28 -13.82 -5.55 7.47
C GLU A 28 -12.83 -5.32 8.62
N LEU A 29 -11.99 -4.29 8.51
CA LEU A 29 -11.05 -3.92 9.58
C LEU A 29 -11.77 -3.51 10.86
N SER A 30 -12.77 -2.62 10.78
CA SER A 30 -13.56 -2.18 11.93
C SER A 30 -14.35 -3.33 12.58
N ALA A 31 -14.73 -4.34 11.79
CA ALA A 31 -15.39 -5.53 12.31
C ALA A 31 -14.42 -6.60 12.86
N GLY A 32 -13.11 -6.34 12.89
CA GLY A 32 -12.10 -7.28 13.38
C GLY A 32 -11.86 -8.48 12.46
N ARG A 33 -12.28 -8.40 11.19
CA ARG A 33 -12.16 -9.48 10.18
C ARG A 33 -11.02 -9.29 9.19
N ALA A 34 -10.23 -8.24 9.35
CA ALA A 34 -9.00 -8.01 8.60
C ALA A 34 -7.80 -7.92 9.56
N ALA A 35 -6.63 -8.37 9.09
CA ALA A 35 -5.36 -8.19 9.78
C ALA A 35 -4.55 -7.09 9.09
N SER A 36 -4.26 -6.02 9.82
CA SER A 36 -3.38 -4.93 9.37
C SER A 36 -2.53 -4.48 10.55
N PRO A 37 -1.40 -5.16 10.84
CA PRO A 37 -0.53 -4.80 11.95
C PRO A 37 0.08 -3.41 11.75
N LEU A 38 0.72 -2.89 12.80
CA LEU A 38 1.52 -1.68 12.68
C LEU A 38 2.63 -1.89 11.63
N ARG A 39 2.78 -0.93 10.73
CA ARG A 39 3.85 -0.91 9.72
C ARG A 39 5.24 -0.98 10.35
N THR A 40 6.17 -1.68 9.72
CA THR A 40 7.57 -1.75 10.16
C THR A 40 8.39 -0.71 9.40
N PRO A 41 8.96 0.31 10.08
CA PRO A 41 9.87 1.26 9.45
C PRO A 41 11.31 0.71 9.43
N LEU A 42 12.03 1.00 8.35
CA LEU A 42 13.49 0.97 8.27
C LEU A 42 13.97 2.41 8.02
N HIS A 43 14.69 2.95 8.99
CA HIS A 43 15.21 4.31 8.94
C HIS A 43 16.58 4.32 8.23
N ASP A 44 16.75 5.22 7.27
CA ASP A 44 18.04 5.55 6.66
C ASP A 44 18.41 6.97 7.08
N GLU A 45 19.08 7.06 8.24
CA GLU A 45 19.49 8.34 8.83
C GLU A 45 20.46 9.11 7.92
N GLY A 46 21.32 8.40 7.17
CA GLY A 46 22.29 9.00 6.27
C GLY A 46 21.65 9.75 5.09
N ARG A 47 20.41 9.39 4.74
CA ARG A 47 19.63 10.04 3.68
C ARG A 47 18.41 10.80 4.19
N GLY A 48 18.12 10.76 5.50
CA GLY A 48 16.94 11.37 6.10
C GLY A 48 15.65 10.81 5.50
N SER A 49 15.57 9.49 5.36
CA SER A 49 14.49 8.81 4.61
C SER A 49 14.05 7.51 5.28
N ASP A 50 12.85 7.06 4.95
CA ASP A 50 12.27 5.85 5.51
C ASP A 50 11.83 4.88 4.42
N THR A 51 11.95 3.58 4.68
CA THR A 51 11.25 2.53 3.95
C THR A 51 10.29 1.80 4.88
N LEU A 52 9.04 1.65 4.46
CA LEU A 52 7.96 1.08 5.24
C LEU A 52 7.51 -0.25 4.64
N PHE A 53 7.41 -1.27 5.49
CA PHE A 53 6.80 -2.56 5.18
C PHE A 53 5.39 -2.58 5.78
N MET A 54 4.39 -2.73 4.91
CA MET A 54 2.98 -2.61 5.26
C MET A 54 2.21 -3.87 4.80
N PRO A 55 2.26 -4.97 5.56
CA PRO A 55 1.47 -6.16 5.26
C PRO A 55 0.01 -6.00 5.68
N ALA A 56 -0.90 -6.62 4.93
CA ALA A 56 -2.30 -6.73 5.32
C ALA A 56 -2.95 -7.99 4.72
N ALA A 57 -3.95 -8.53 5.42
CA ALA A 57 -4.80 -9.62 4.96
C ALA A 57 -6.29 -9.26 5.17
N ILE A 58 -7.08 -9.37 4.10
CA ILE A 58 -8.52 -9.12 4.09
C ILE A 58 -9.20 -10.31 3.39
N PRO A 59 -9.59 -11.37 4.14
CA PRO A 59 -10.16 -12.59 3.57
C PRO A 59 -11.40 -12.37 2.70
N ALA A 60 -12.28 -11.42 3.06
CA ALA A 60 -13.48 -11.11 2.29
C ALA A 60 -13.20 -10.60 0.86
N LEU A 61 -11.99 -10.08 0.62
CA LEU A 61 -11.52 -9.63 -0.69
C LEU A 61 -10.55 -10.64 -1.35
N GLY A 62 -10.30 -11.80 -0.71
CA GLY A 62 -9.22 -12.72 -1.11
C GLY A 62 -7.82 -12.07 -1.07
N GLY A 63 -7.67 -10.97 -0.32
CA GLY A 63 -6.48 -10.13 -0.36
C GLY A 63 -5.46 -10.53 0.70
N LEU A 64 -4.26 -10.90 0.25
CA LEU A 64 -3.05 -10.95 1.08
C LEU A 64 -1.95 -10.21 0.32
N GLY A 65 -1.36 -9.21 0.95
CA GLY A 65 -0.35 -8.40 0.27
C GLY A 65 0.61 -7.70 1.22
N LEU A 66 1.74 -7.28 0.65
CA LEU A 66 2.75 -6.45 1.30
C LEU A 66 3.02 -5.27 0.38
N LYS A 67 2.87 -4.05 0.91
CA LYS A 67 3.40 -2.85 0.27
C LYS A 67 4.75 -2.50 0.89
N VAL A 68 5.77 -2.40 0.05
CA VAL A 68 7.06 -1.78 0.38
C VAL A 68 7.05 -0.40 -0.25
N VAL A 69 7.16 0.64 0.57
CA VAL A 69 7.14 2.04 0.10
C VAL A 69 8.24 2.82 0.78
N SER A 70 8.99 3.61 0.00
CA SER A 70 10.04 4.47 0.52
C SER A 70 9.69 5.93 0.36
N VAL A 71 10.07 6.75 1.32
CA VAL A 71 9.87 8.20 1.33
C VAL A 71 11.23 8.87 1.44
N TYR A 72 11.64 9.50 0.35
CA TYR A 72 12.87 10.29 0.25
C TYR A 72 12.50 11.76 0.01
N PRO A 73 12.65 12.64 1.01
CA PRO A 73 12.25 14.05 0.88
C PRO A 73 12.93 14.80 -0.28
N THR A 74 14.10 14.33 -0.71
CA THR A 74 14.90 14.93 -1.78
C THR A 74 14.58 14.43 -3.19
N ASN A 75 13.59 13.54 -3.36
CA ASN A 75 13.26 12.97 -4.67
C ASN A 75 12.81 14.01 -5.70
N ALA A 76 12.02 15.01 -5.28
CA ALA A 76 11.54 16.05 -6.18
C ALA A 76 12.70 16.82 -6.84
N ALA A 77 13.75 17.15 -6.08
CA ALA A 77 14.95 17.82 -6.59
C ALA A 77 15.77 16.94 -7.57
N ARG A 78 15.50 15.64 -7.59
CA ARG A 78 16.15 14.64 -8.45
C ARG A 78 15.27 14.20 -9.62
N GLY A 79 14.06 14.76 -9.76
CA GLY A 79 13.11 14.38 -10.81
C GLY A 79 12.49 13.00 -10.63
N LEU A 80 12.37 12.55 -9.38
CA LEU A 80 11.76 11.27 -8.99
C LEU A 80 10.39 11.47 -8.33
#